data_AF-A0A6F9B1W0-F1
#
_entry.id   AF-A0A6F9B1W0-F1
#
_cell.length_a   1.000
_cell.length_b   1.000
_cell.length_c   1.000
_cell.angle_alpha   90.00
_cell.angle_beta   90.00
_cell.angle_gamma   90.00
#
_symmetry.space_group_name_H-M   'P 1'
#
loop_
_entity.id
_entity.type
_entity.pdbx_description
1 polymer ?
#
loop_
_entity_poly.entity_id
_entity_poly.type
_entity_poly.pdbx_seq_one_letter_code
_entity_poly.pdbx_strand_id
1 'polypeptide(L)'
;MDQDQGRLYLGSREYLVALDMHNVNKEPLIIHWPASDKRKGECRMTGKGGQGECANFVRMIEPWNRTHLYTCGTGAYQPICTFINRGWKAEDYVFRLVPGFIESGKGKCSYDPFQENIAALINGNLYAGVHVDFMGTDPALFRTMGGRTAVRTEQYDSRWLNGELLHLKKGTTL
;
A
#
# COMPACT_ATOMS: atom_id res chain seq x y z
N MET A 1 -3.94 -12.78 1.80
CA MET A 1 -4.23 -14.06 2.49
C MET A 1 -2.90 -14.67 2.89
N ASP A 2 -2.78 -15.19 4.11
CA ASP A 2 -1.57 -15.88 4.61
C ASP A 2 -1.98 -17.25 5.14
N GLN A 3 -1.78 -18.29 4.31
CA GLN A 3 -2.17 -19.67 4.65
C GLN A 3 -1.30 -20.23 5.78
N ASP A 4 -0.02 -19.88 5.82
CA ASP A 4 0.92 -20.36 6.84
C ASP A 4 0.54 -19.84 8.23
N GLN A 5 0.00 -18.63 8.30
CA GLN A 5 -0.51 -18.05 9.55
C GLN A 5 -2.00 -18.33 9.79
N GLY A 6 -2.71 -18.95 8.84
CA GLY A 6 -4.17 -19.14 8.97
C GLY A 6 -4.94 -17.81 9.10
N ARG A 7 -4.46 -16.73 8.46
CA ARG A 7 -5.02 -15.37 8.60
C ARG A 7 -5.40 -14.73 7.28
N LEU A 8 -6.45 -13.92 7.32
CA LEU A 8 -6.81 -13.00 6.25
C LEU A 8 -6.55 -11.56 6.72
N TYR A 9 -5.64 -10.87 6.05
CA TYR A 9 -5.36 -9.45 6.29
C TYR A 9 -6.21 -8.56 5.39
N LEU A 10 -6.81 -7.53 5.97
CA LEU A 10 -7.64 -6.54 5.29
C LEU A 10 -7.14 -5.15 5.64
N GLY A 11 -6.95 -4.33 4.60
CA GLY A 11 -6.75 -2.89 4.75
C GLY A 11 -8.07 -2.16 4.58
N SER A 12 -8.33 -1.17 5.43
CA SER A 12 -9.50 -0.30 5.31
C SER A 12 -9.11 1.17 5.55
N ARG A 13 -10.12 2.04 5.68
CA ARG A 13 -9.92 3.43 6.08
C ARG A 13 -9.44 3.48 7.53
N GLU A 14 -8.18 3.84 7.73
CA GLU A 14 -7.47 4.01 9.00
C GLU A 14 -7.20 2.75 9.80
N TYR A 15 -7.60 1.57 9.31
CA TYR A 15 -7.40 0.32 10.04
C TYR A 15 -6.74 -0.76 9.17
N LEU A 16 -5.98 -1.61 9.85
CA LEU A 16 -5.65 -2.95 9.37
C LEU A 16 -6.31 -3.97 10.27
N VAL A 17 -6.83 -5.03 9.66
CA VAL A 17 -7.55 -6.09 10.35
C VAL A 17 -6.94 -7.43 9.98
N ALA A 18 -6.71 -8.29 10.97
CA ALA A 18 -6.33 -9.68 10.77
C ALA A 18 -7.46 -10.59 11.28
N LEU A 19 -8.14 -11.26 10.34
CA LEU A 19 -9.19 -12.22 10.60
C LEU A 19 -8.63 -13.64 10.69
N ASP A 20 -9.28 -14.49 11.47
CA ASP A 20 -9.06 -15.94 11.44
C ASP A 20 -9.64 -16.50 10.13
N MET A 21 -8.83 -17.23 9.36
CA MET A 21 -9.21 -17.74 8.04
C MET A 21 -10.20 -18.91 8.12
N HIS A 22 -10.25 -19.63 9.24
CA HIS A 22 -11.17 -20.76 9.45
C HIS A 22 -12.52 -20.30 9.97
N ASN A 23 -12.56 -19.18 10.71
CA ASN A 23 -13.81 -18.58 11.18
C ASN A 23 -13.67 -17.05 11.31
N VAL A 24 -14.16 -16.33 10.29
CA VAL A 24 -14.13 -14.86 10.22
C VAL A 24 -15.01 -14.16 11.27
N ASN A 25 -15.87 -14.89 11.98
CA ASN A 25 -16.71 -14.33 13.05
C ASN A 25 -15.99 -14.27 14.40
N LYS A 26 -14.79 -14.87 14.52
CA LYS A 26 -13.96 -14.70 15.71
C LYS A 26 -13.50 -13.24 15.84
N GLU A 27 -13.20 -12.83 17.07
CA GLU A 27 -12.68 -11.48 17.33
C GLU A 27 -11.40 -11.23 16.51
N PRO A 28 -11.38 -10.18 15.66
CA PRO A 28 -10.23 -9.86 14.84
C PRO A 28 -9.16 -9.14 15.62
N LEU A 29 -7.92 -9.22 15.14
CA LEU A 29 -6.86 -8.30 15.59
C LEU A 29 -6.93 -7.03 14.75
N ILE A 30 -6.97 -5.87 15.40
CA ILE A 30 -7.15 -4.58 14.74
C ILE A 30 -5.99 -3.65 15.10
N ILE A 31 -5.42 -3.01 14.08
CA ILE A 31 -4.48 -1.91 14.22
C ILE A 31 -5.18 -0.64 13.73
N HIS A 32 -5.24 0.37 14.58
CA HIS A 32 -5.58 1.73 14.17
C HIS A 32 -4.31 2.45 13.66
N TRP A 33 -4.28 2.77 12.37
CA TRP A 33 -3.17 3.43 11.68
C TRP A 33 -3.66 4.64 10.85
N PRO A 34 -4.12 5.72 11.50
CA PRO A 34 -4.60 6.92 10.83
C PRO A 34 -3.46 7.79 10.30
N ALA A 35 -3.78 8.72 9.40
CA ALA A 35 -2.92 9.85 9.11
C ALA A 35 -2.92 10.83 10.31
N SER A 36 -1.84 11.59 10.51
CA SER A 36 -1.78 12.58 11.59
C SER A 36 -2.80 13.71 11.37
N ASP A 37 -3.28 14.33 12.44
CA ASP A 37 -4.26 15.42 12.33
C ASP A 37 -3.72 16.62 11.55
N LYS A 38 -2.43 16.93 11.73
CA LYS A 38 -1.72 17.91 10.91
C LYS A 38 -1.85 17.58 9.43
N ARG A 39 -1.57 16.33 9.04
CA ARG A 39 -1.64 15.89 7.65
C ARG A 39 -3.07 15.92 7.10
N LYS A 40 -4.05 15.51 7.90
CA LYS A 40 -5.48 15.61 7.54
C LYS A 40 -5.89 17.08 7.31
N GLY A 41 -5.41 17.99 8.14
CA GLY A 41 -5.61 19.43 7.98
C GLY A 41 -5.01 19.96 6.67
N GLU A 42 -3.74 19.63 6.41
CA GLU A 42 -3.07 19.96 5.15
C GLU A 42 -3.80 19.43 3.92
N CYS A 43 -4.22 18.16 3.95
CA CYS A 43 -4.99 17.54 2.88
C CYS A 43 -6.28 18.32 2.58
N ARG A 44 -7.04 18.71 3.60
CA ARG A 44 -8.29 19.48 3.41
C ARG A 44 -8.05 20.86 2.79
N MET A 45 -6.91 21.49 3.09
CA MET A 45 -6.55 22.80 2.52
C MET A 45 -6.24 22.73 1.01
N THR A 46 -5.96 21.55 0.46
CA THR A 46 -5.68 21.37 -0.98
C THR A 46 -6.94 21.31 -1.84
N GLY A 47 -8.13 21.41 -1.26
CA GLY A 47 -9.41 21.29 -1.97
C GLY A 47 -9.86 19.84 -2.21
N LYS A 48 -9.03 18.84 -1.87
CA LYS A 48 -9.42 17.43 -1.75
C LYS A 48 -10.06 17.15 -0.38
N GLY A 49 -10.75 16.02 -0.22
CA GLY A 49 -11.25 15.55 1.08
C GLY A 49 -12.75 15.77 1.34
N GLY A 50 -13.49 16.32 0.37
CA GLY A 50 -14.94 16.53 0.47
C GLY A 50 -15.73 15.23 0.66
N GLN A 51 -15.15 14.08 0.29
CA GLN A 51 -15.76 12.76 0.46
C GLN A 51 -15.08 11.93 1.57
N GLY A 52 -14.32 12.57 2.46
CA GLY A 52 -13.61 11.87 3.55
C GLY A 52 -12.30 11.21 3.13
N GLU A 53 -11.74 11.60 1.98
CA GLU A 53 -10.51 11.04 1.40
C GLU A 53 -9.25 11.43 2.18
N CYS A 54 -9.32 12.47 3.03
CA CYS A 54 -8.24 12.88 3.93
C CYS A 54 -8.15 11.94 5.14
N ALA A 55 -7.87 10.68 4.87
CA ALA A 55 -7.60 9.62 5.82
C ALA A 55 -6.51 8.69 5.24
N ASN A 56 -5.99 7.78 6.06
CA ASN A 56 -5.07 6.76 5.56
C ASN A 56 -5.87 5.54 5.10
N PHE A 57 -5.99 5.31 3.80
CA PHE A 57 -6.61 4.11 3.26
C PHE A 57 -5.52 3.09 3.01
N VAL A 58 -5.56 1.95 3.67
CA VAL A 58 -4.55 0.89 3.48
C VAL A 58 -4.84 0.17 2.17
N ARG A 59 -3.87 0.19 1.24
CA ARG A 59 -4.06 -0.30 -0.15
C ARG A 59 -3.12 -1.43 -0.53
N MET A 60 -2.15 -1.76 0.31
CA MET A 60 -1.19 -2.84 0.06
C MET A 60 -0.78 -3.48 1.38
N ILE A 61 -0.80 -4.81 1.45
CA ILE A 61 -0.31 -5.61 2.57
C ILE A 61 0.43 -6.82 1.97
N GLU A 62 1.75 -6.82 2.05
CA GLU A 62 2.60 -7.85 1.45
C GLU A 62 3.45 -8.55 2.52
N PRO A 63 3.68 -9.87 2.42
CA PRO A 63 4.56 -10.58 3.35
C PRO A 63 6.02 -10.19 3.12
N TRP A 64 6.62 -9.45 4.07
CA TRP A 64 8.04 -9.06 4.00
C TRP A 64 8.97 -10.22 4.32
N ASN A 65 8.67 -10.89 5.42
CA ASN A 65 9.32 -12.12 5.83
C ASN A 65 8.33 -12.94 6.67
N ARG A 66 8.85 -13.98 7.33
CA ARG A 66 8.02 -14.89 8.13
C ARG A 66 7.30 -14.19 9.30
N THR A 67 7.86 -13.11 9.84
CA THR A 67 7.33 -12.43 11.04
C THR A 67 6.74 -11.05 10.77
N HIS A 68 7.03 -10.46 9.61
CA HIS A 68 6.66 -9.09 9.29
C HIS A 68 5.90 -9.01 7.98
N LEU A 69 4.87 -8.17 7.99
CA LEU A 69 4.21 -7.68 6.79
C LEU A 69 4.78 -6.29 6.47
N TYR A 70 4.88 -5.97 5.18
CA TYR A 70 5.07 -4.61 4.70
C TYR A 70 3.73 -4.08 4.23
N THR A 71 3.36 -2.89 4.69
CA THR A 71 2.06 -2.29 4.37
C THR A 71 2.20 -0.85 3.96
N CYS A 72 1.36 -0.40 3.03
CA CYS A 72 1.26 1.00 2.65
C CYS A 72 -0.19 1.45 2.53
N GLY A 73 -0.40 2.75 2.78
CA GLY A 73 -1.68 3.40 2.58
C GLY A 73 -1.53 4.82 2.05
N THR A 74 -2.65 5.43 1.69
CA THR A 74 -2.71 6.74 1.02
C THR A 74 -2.25 7.91 1.91
N GLY A 75 -2.22 7.73 3.24
CA GLY A 75 -1.73 8.71 4.19
C GLY A 75 -2.34 10.12 4.04
N ALA A 76 -3.63 10.21 3.71
CA ALA A 76 -4.31 11.46 3.36
C ALA A 76 -3.60 12.21 2.22
N TYR A 77 -3.58 11.59 1.03
CA TYR A 77 -2.89 12.08 -0.16
C TYR A 77 -1.37 12.34 0.08
N GLN A 78 -0.75 11.57 0.97
CA GLN A 78 0.69 11.48 1.11
C GLN A 78 1.01 10.04 1.50
N PRO A 79 1.20 9.15 0.51
CA PRO A 79 1.36 7.73 0.78
C PRO A 79 2.48 7.45 1.76
N ILE A 80 2.20 6.57 2.72
CA ILE A 80 3.11 6.15 3.77
C ILE A 80 3.15 4.63 3.86
N CYS A 81 4.29 4.10 4.28
CA CYS A 81 4.53 2.68 4.45
C CYS A 81 5.14 2.38 5.82
N THR A 82 4.90 1.17 6.32
CA THR A 82 5.44 0.70 7.59
C THR A 82 5.50 -0.83 7.61
N PHE A 83 6.04 -1.39 8.70
CA PHE A 83 6.05 -2.81 8.97
C PHE A 83 5.05 -3.16 10.07
N ILE A 84 4.44 -4.34 9.95
CA ILE A 84 3.62 -4.94 10.99
C ILE A 84 4.29 -6.22 11.44
N ASN A 85 4.51 -6.35 12.75
CA ASN A 85 4.92 -7.61 13.35
C ASN A 85 3.68 -8.48 13.54
N ARG A 86 3.69 -9.65 12.90
CA ARG A 86 2.63 -10.66 12.95
C ARG A 86 2.98 -11.93 13.74
N GLY A 87 4.11 -11.94 14.45
CA GLY A 87 4.59 -13.11 15.18
C GLY A 87 5.16 -14.21 14.28
N TRP A 88 5.64 -15.29 14.87
CA TRP A 88 6.16 -16.45 14.12
C TRP A 88 5.10 -17.52 13.91
N LYS A 89 4.21 -17.70 14.90
CA LYS A 89 3.10 -18.65 14.88
C LYS A 89 1.77 -17.91 14.93
N ALA A 90 0.75 -18.50 14.32
CA ALA A 90 -0.62 -17.98 14.30
C ALA A 90 -1.26 -17.81 15.69
N GLU A 91 -0.80 -18.61 16.67
CA GLU A 91 -1.23 -18.62 18.07
C GLU A 91 -0.65 -17.45 18.87
N ASP A 92 0.49 -16.93 18.44
CA ASP A 92 1.04 -15.70 19.01
C ASP A 92 0.11 -14.59 18.51
N TYR A 93 -0.84 -14.12 19.32
CA TYR A 93 -1.78 -13.03 19.02
C TYR A 93 -1.06 -11.68 18.88
N VAL A 94 -0.04 -11.63 18.02
CA VAL A 94 0.84 -10.50 17.76
C VAL A 94 0.41 -9.89 16.45
N PHE A 95 -0.14 -8.68 16.51
CA PHE A 95 -0.47 -7.89 15.33
C PHE A 95 -0.32 -6.42 15.68
N ARG A 96 0.89 -5.89 15.47
CA ARG A 96 1.26 -4.55 15.91
C ARG A 96 2.17 -3.86 14.92
N LEU A 97 2.01 -2.54 14.79
CA LEU A 97 2.93 -1.68 14.05
C LEU A 97 4.32 -1.77 14.68
N VAL A 98 5.35 -1.78 13.84
CA VAL A 98 6.73 -1.63 14.30
C VAL A 98 6.99 -0.14 14.57
N PRO A 99 7.22 0.28 15.82
CA PRO A 99 7.40 1.70 16.14
C PRO A 99 8.63 2.30 15.44
N GLY A 100 8.53 3.56 15.04
CA GLY A 100 9.65 4.31 14.45
C GLY A 100 9.92 4.01 12.98
N PHE A 101 9.25 3.03 12.36
CA PHE A 101 9.38 2.73 10.94
C PHE A 101 8.22 3.35 10.15
N ILE A 102 8.43 4.55 9.61
CA ILE A 102 7.52 5.17 8.65
C ILE A 102 8.36 5.61 7.45
N GLU A 103 8.02 5.11 6.28
CA GLU A 103 8.66 5.46 5.02
C GLU A 103 7.69 6.14 4.07
N SER A 104 8.24 6.86 3.09
CA SER A 104 7.44 7.32 1.95
C SER A 104 6.90 6.14 1.16
N GLY A 105 5.61 6.22 0.82
CA GLY A 105 4.91 5.32 -0.08
C GLY A 105 4.87 5.78 -1.54
N LYS A 106 5.59 6.86 -1.89
CA LYS A 106 5.66 7.33 -3.28
C LYS A 106 6.23 6.24 -4.18
N GLY A 107 5.51 5.90 -5.24
CA GLY A 107 5.86 4.79 -6.14
C GLY A 107 5.60 3.39 -5.57
N LYS A 108 4.95 3.28 -4.41
CA LYS A 108 4.59 2.01 -3.74
C LYS A 108 3.08 1.89 -3.49
N CYS A 109 2.40 3.03 -3.33
CA CYS A 109 0.96 3.13 -3.13
C CYS A 109 0.47 4.44 -3.76
N SER A 110 -0.74 4.42 -4.33
CA SER A 110 -1.39 5.59 -4.92
C SER A 110 -1.74 6.64 -3.87
N TYR A 111 -1.81 7.91 -4.29
CA TYR A 111 -2.20 9.06 -3.45
C TYR A 111 -3.70 9.11 -3.21
N ASP A 112 -4.48 8.89 -4.26
CA ASP A 112 -5.94 8.93 -4.25
C ASP A 112 -6.50 7.53 -3.89
N PRO A 113 -7.39 7.41 -2.89
CA PRO A 113 -7.98 6.13 -2.50
C PRO A 113 -8.86 5.49 -3.58
N PHE A 114 -9.35 6.26 -4.55
CA PHE A 114 -10.18 5.78 -5.65
C PHE A 114 -9.38 5.28 -6.84
N GLN A 115 -8.06 5.48 -6.84
CA GLN A 115 -7.19 4.94 -7.87
C GLN A 115 -6.86 3.48 -7.61
N GLU A 116 -6.83 2.73 -8.71
CA GLU A 116 -6.33 1.36 -8.67
C GLU A 116 -4.86 1.32 -8.28
N ASN A 117 -4.51 0.26 -7.57
CA ASN A 117 -3.17 -0.01 -7.10
C ASN A 117 -2.93 -1.51 -7.22
N ILE A 118 -1.79 -1.89 -7.77
CA ILE A 118 -1.31 -3.27 -7.74
C ILE A 118 0.11 -3.28 -7.22
N ALA A 119 0.43 -4.23 -6.35
CA ALA A 119 1.78 -4.42 -5.88
C ALA A 119 2.06 -5.88 -5.55
N ALA A 120 3.33 -6.25 -5.62
CA ALA A 120 3.83 -7.57 -5.24
C ALA A 120 5.24 -7.45 -4.70
N LEU A 121 5.50 -8.05 -3.54
CA LEU A 121 6.83 -8.12 -2.96
C LEU A 121 7.48 -9.47 -3.26
N ILE A 122 8.55 -9.46 -4.05
CA ILE A 122 9.22 -10.67 -4.53
C ILE A 122 10.72 -10.55 -4.27
N ASN A 123 11.29 -11.50 -3.52
CA ASN A 123 12.72 -11.55 -3.20
C ASN A 123 13.25 -10.20 -2.65
N GLY A 124 12.48 -9.57 -1.75
CA GLY A 124 12.83 -8.28 -1.13
C GLY A 124 12.70 -7.05 -2.05
N ASN A 125 12.24 -7.23 -3.30
CA ASN A 125 11.97 -6.15 -4.25
C ASN A 125 10.46 -5.94 -4.35
N LEU A 126 10.02 -4.69 -4.22
CA LEU A 126 8.62 -4.32 -4.36
C LEU A 126 8.35 -3.83 -5.77
N TYR A 127 7.48 -4.54 -6.48
CA TYR A 127 6.97 -4.13 -7.78
C TYR A 127 5.59 -3.51 -7.57
N ALA A 128 5.34 -2.31 -8.08
CA ALA A 128 4.07 -1.62 -7.90
C ALA A 128 3.63 -0.90 -9.18
N GLY A 129 2.35 -0.97 -9.51
CA GLY A 129 1.70 -0.16 -10.53
C GLY A 129 0.76 0.82 -9.86
N VAL A 130 1.12 2.11 -9.90
CA VAL A 130 0.46 3.17 -9.15
C VAL A 130 0.44 4.47 -9.94
N HIS A 131 -0.45 5.37 -9.54
CA HIS A 131 -0.36 6.78 -9.87
C HIS A 131 0.48 7.50 -8.81
N VAL A 132 1.50 8.23 -9.25
CA VAL A 132 2.62 8.67 -8.39
C VAL A 132 2.46 10.09 -7.88
N ASP A 133 1.54 10.84 -8.46
CA ASP A 133 1.33 12.24 -8.20
C ASP A 133 -0.02 12.50 -7.56
N PHE A 134 -0.12 13.67 -6.92
CA PHE A 134 -1.34 14.11 -6.25
C PHE A 134 -2.52 14.30 -7.21
N MET A 135 -2.25 14.66 -8.47
CA MET A 135 -3.30 14.85 -9.48
C MET A 135 -3.73 13.54 -10.13
N GLY A 136 -2.98 12.46 -9.92
CA GLY A 136 -3.31 11.16 -10.46
C GLY A 136 -3.05 11.02 -11.97
N THR A 137 -2.18 11.84 -12.54
CA THR A 137 -1.93 11.89 -13.99
C THR A 137 -0.64 11.18 -14.43
N ASP A 138 0.19 10.73 -13.48
CA ASP A 138 1.43 9.98 -13.74
C ASP A 138 1.29 8.50 -13.31
N PRO A 139 0.63 7.65 -14.12
CA PRO A 139 0.67 6.20 -13.92
C PRO A 139 2.06 5.67 -14.26
N ALA A 140 2.63 4.86 -13.37
CA ALA A 140 3.93 4.23 -13.61
C ALA A 140 4.06 2.88 -12.92
N LEU A 141 4.88 2.01 -13.51
CA LEU A 141 5.36 0.80 -12.86
C LEU A 141 6.68 1.09 -12.17
N PHE A 142 6.81 0.66 -10.92
CA PHE A 142 7.99 0.82 -10.10
C PHE A 142 8.56 -0.53 -9.70
N ARG A 143 9.89 -0.58 -9.60
CA ARG A 143 10.60 -1.52 -8.74
C ARG A 143 11.34 -0.72 -7.67
N THR A 144 10.96 -0.90 -6.41
CA THR A 144 11.61 -0.29 -5.25
C THR A 144 12.14 -1.37 -4.30
N MET A 145 12.83 -0.96 -3.22
CA MET A 145 13.45 -1.86 -2.23
C MET A 145 14.54 -2.76 -2.86
N GLY A 146 14.97 -3.83 -2.17
CA GLY A 146 15.92 -4.81 -2.69
C GLY A 146 17.38 -4.35 -2.79
N GLY A 147 17.75 -3.25 -2.14
CA GLY A 147 19.14 -2.74 -2.09
C GLY A 147 19.67 -2.15 -3.39
N ARG A 148 18.82 -2.05 -4.43
CA ARG A 148 19.14 -1.42 -5.71
C ARG A 148 18.41 -0.09 -5.84
N THR A 149 18.92 0.77 -6.71
CA THR A 149 18.24 2.01 -7.08
C THR A 149 16.83 1.70 -7.61
N ALA A 150 15.87 2.51 -7.19
CA ALA A 150 14.50 2.41 -7.67
C ALA A 150 14.45 2.62 -9.19
N VAL A 151 13.64 1.82 -9.87
CA VAL A 151 13.41 1.91 -11.31
C VAL A 151 11.95 2.21 -11.56
N ARG A 152 11.66 3.04 -12.57
CA ARG A 152 10.30 3.32 -13.05
C ARG A 152 10.20 3.29 -14.57
N THR A 153 8.99 3.11 -15.09
CA THR A 153 8.68 3.36 -16.51
C THR A 153 8.85 4.85 -16.86
N GLU A 154 9.10 5.15 -18.13
CA GLU A 154 9.20 6.53 -18.60
C GLU A 154 7.93 7.33 -18.31
N GLN A 155 8.10 8.61 -17.98
CA GLN A 155 7.00 9.50 -17.63
C GLN A 155 6.36 10.06 -18.90
N TYR A 156 5.02 10.12 -18.93
CA TYR A 156 4.23 10.71 -20.02
C TYR A 156 4.45 10.08 -21.40
N ASP A 157 4.89 8.81 -21.45
CA ASP A 157 4.99 8.06 -22.69
C ASP A 157 3.86 7.02 -22.80
N SER A 158 2.87 7.35 -23.64
CA SER A 158 1.67 6.54 -23.87
C SER A 158 1.95 5.20 -24.56
N ARG A 159 3.18 4.97 -25.06
CA ARG A 159 3.63 3.66 -25.57
C ARG A 159 3.86 2.67 -24.43
N TRP A 160 4.21 3.16 -23.24
CA TRP A 160 4.45 2.33 -22.06
C TRP A 160 3.18 2.10 -21.24
N LEU A 161 2.43 3.17 -20.92
CA LEU A 161 1.20 3.10 -20.12
C LEU A 161 0.16 4.12 -20.64
N ASN A 162 -1.10 3.69 -20.79
CA ASN A 162 -2.20 4.56 -21.21
C ASN A 162 -3.23 4.70 -20.07
N GLY A 163 -3.74 5.92 -19.85
CA GLY A 163 -4.46 6.32 -18.63
C GLY A 163 -5.84 5.69 -18.41
N GLU A 164 -6.40 4.93 -19.35
CA GLU A 164 -7.74 4.32 -19.18
C GLU A 164 -7.72 3.02 -18.37
N LEU A 165 -6.59 2.30 -18.37
CA LEU A 165 -6.36 1.10 -17.55
C LEU A 165 -4.86 0.88 -17.48
N LEU A 166 -4.32 0.46 -16.33
CA LEU A 166 -2.97 -0.10 -16.22
C LEU A 166 -2.90 -1.42 -17.04
N HIS A 167 -2.88 -1.30 -18.36
CA HIS A 167 -2.63 -2.36 -19.30
C HIS A 167 -1.22 -2.18 -19.85
N LEU A 168 -0.36 -3.14 -19.51
CA LEU A 168 0.94 -3.32 -20.14
C LEU A 168 0.74 -3.54 -21.64
N LYS A 169 1.02 -2.51 -22.46
CA LYS A 169 1.16 -2.72 -23.90
C LYS A 169 2.50 -3.43 -24.11
N LYS A 170 2.47 -4.67 -24.64
CA LYS A 170 3.68 -5.31 -25.14
C LYS A 170 4.25 -4.43 -26.26
N GLY A 171 5.48 -3.98 -26.11
CA GLY A 171 6.19 -3.28 -27.17
C GLY A 171 6.37 -4.24 -28.36
N THR A 172 5.73 -3.94 -29.47
CA THR A 172 6.03 -4.58 -30.75
C THR A 172 7.35 -4.00 -31.23
N THR A 173 8.43 -4.78 -31.19
CA THR A 173 9.68 -4.44 -31.86
C THR A 173 9.43 -4.48 -33.37
N LEU A 174 9.77 -3.40 -34.07
CA LEU A 174 9.84 -3.34 -35.53
C LEU A 174 11.01 -4.18 -36.05
#